data_AF-A0A0C9U8V7-F1
#
_entry.id   AF-A0A0C9U8V7-F1
#
_cell.length_a   1.000
_cell.length_b   1.000
_cell.length_c   1.000
_cell.angle_alpha   90.00
_cell.angle_beta   90.00
_cell.angle_gamma   90.00
#
_symmetry.space_group_name_H-M   'P 1'
#
loop_
_entity.id
_entity.type
_entity.pdbx_description
1 polymer ?
#
loop_
_entity_poly.entity_id
_entity_poly.type
_entity_poly.pdbx_seq_one_letter_code
_entity_poly.pdbx_strand_id
1 'polypeptide(L)'
;MAIKFQPLDLSAPVIAYLCLGSFIVFFSMISLVAKQRLYIGEAILATGFGIIIGPHCLNILNPRDWSATLSNDITLEVMRVTLATGLFAIGVELPRAYLAKHWKSLTTMVIPTMAFGWVISAGFLFALFPGLSYISALCISACLTPTDPILSVAITSGTFAVKHVPVNIRRLIAAESAANDGLAYPFLSISIYLSVETSRRVAIGEWFLVGWLYQVILGVIIGTCLGLGFCHIMKFARRKGFIDRESYVAQYIALSLMSIGLTGLLGSDDLLAAFAAGSAISWDGDFNVQIENDIFSTVLDLVVNCAAFIYIGAWLPFEMYNVPESLQNPPQLSISPWRLVVLFLLILVFRRLPSLILLYKWVPDIDGWREALFTGHFGPMGVGAIFISTLALTRLEEPHVPPRNQQERLAASLHPIVSFVVLCSIIVHGLSIPFFKIGRTTVTLTSSFSRPTANSDWLTLIKRVKSKDQAADGTDIEGGLATPNSIRHRSVPSTPRRESALGQSTQSPLREPAPGQGLAECASSATSNVEVSLSTLDKDKSDDTFPNANGDDNVGNKKQKGHVNNETKHDSEEKVGHKEEPTSSSKTVQFRE
;
A
#
# COMPACT_ATOMS: atom_id res chain seq x y z
N MET A 1 -39.97 -19.92 -18.21
CA MET A 1 -39.24 -20.04 -16.93
C MET A 1 -39.55 -18.80 -16.12
N ALA A 2 -40.14 -18.94 -14.93
CA ALA A 2 -40.46 -17.78 -14.09
C ALA A 2 -39.24 -17.41 -13.23
N ILE A 3 -38.80 -16.15 -13.28
CA ILE A 3 -37.74 -15.65 -12.42
C ILE A 3 -38.33 -15.53 -11.00
N LYS A 4 -37.86 -16.37 -10.07
CA LYS A 4 -38.23 -16.22 -8.66
C LYS A 4 -37.53 -14.99 -8.10
N PHE A 5 -38.31 -14.06 -7.57
CA PHE A 5 -37.78 -12.95 -6.78
C PHE A 5 -37.08 -13.48 -5.52
N GLN A 6 -35.77 -13.22 -5.41
CA GLN A 6 -34.98 -13.50 -4.22
C GLN A 6 -34.64 -12.14 -3.57
N PRO A 7 -35.15 -11.83 -2.36
CA PRO A 7 -34.96 -10.52 -1.71
C PRO A 7 -33.56 -10.33 -1.11
N LEU A 8 -32.74 -11.38 -1.08
CA LEU A 8 -31.37 -11.37 -0.58
C LEU A 8 -30.47 -11.98 -1.65
N ASP A 9 -29.55 -11.18 -2.20
CA ASP A 9 -28.37 -11.71 -2.87
C ASP A 9 -27.31 -12.03 -1.81
N LEU A 10 -26.89 -13.30 -1.77
CA LEU A 10 -25.84 -13.80 -0.89
C LEU A 10 -24.59 -14.17 -1.69
N SER A 11 -24.38 -13.52 -2.84
CA SER A 11 -23.16 -13.66 -3.64
C SER A 11 -21.92 -13.23 -2.84
N ALA A 12 -20.82 -13.97 -3.00
CA ALA A 12 -19.57 -13.71 -2.30
C ALA A 12 -19.03 -12.28 -2.48
N PRO A 13 -19.16 -11.61 -3.66
CA PRO A 13 -18.77 -10.20 -3.80
C PRO A 13 -19.60 -9.26 -2.93
N VAL A 14 -20.93 -9.40 -2.90
CA VAL A 14 -21.82 -8.56 -2.06
C VAL A 14 -21.50 -8.73 -0.57
N ILE A 15 -21.26 -9.97 -0.15
CA ILE A 15 -20.82 -10.30 1.21
C ILE A 15 -19.45 -9.69 1.52
N ALA A 16 -18.49 -9.74 0.59
CA ALA A 16 -17.17 -9.12 0.76
C ALA A 16 -17.27 -7.58 0.87
N TYR A 17 -18.10 -6.93 0.04
CA TYR A 17 -18.35 -5.48 0.13
C TYR A 17 -18.97 -5.10 1.48
N LEU A 18 -19.94 -5.88 1.98
CA LEU A 18 -20.56 -5.67 3.29
C LEU A 18 -19.54 -5.79 4.43
N CYS A 19 -18.69 -6.83 4.41
CA CYS A 19 -17.67 -7.05 5.43
C CYS A 19 -16.59 -5.94 5.42
N LEU A 20 -16.08 -5.61 4.23
CA LEU A 20 -15.06 -4.57 4.05
C LEU A 20 -15.58 -3.18 4.45
N GLY A 21 -16.76 -2.80 3.95
CA GLY A 21 -17.40 -1.52 4.28
C GLY A 21 -17.70 -1.41 5.77
N SER A 22 -18.24 -2.47 6.37
CA SER A 22 -18.52 -2.52 7.81
C SER A 22 -17.25 -2.37 8.65
N PHE A 23 -16.17 -3.09 8.31
CA PHE A 23 -14.88 -2.92 9.00
C PHE A 23 -14.38 -1.49 8.91
N ILE A 24 -14.35 -0.89 7.73
CA ILE A 24 -13.83 0.48 7.53
C ILE A 24 -14.67 1.49 8.32
N VAL A 25 -16.00 1.38 8.30
CA VAL A 25 -16.91 2.24 9.09
C VAL A 25 -16.62 2.10 10.58
N PHE A 26 -16.69 0.89 11.16
CA PHE A 26 -16.45 0.70 12.59
C PHE A 26 -15.02 1.06 13.00
N PHE A 27 -14.01 0.71 12.20
CA PHE A 27 -12.62 1.08 12.45
C PHE A 27 -12.44 2.60 12.46
N SER A 28 -13.04 3.33 11.51
CA SER A 28 -12.95 4.80 11.47
C SER A 28 -13.46 5.45 12.75
N MET A 29 -14.59 4.95 13.30
CA MET A 29 -15.19 5.45 14.54
C MET A 29 -14.34 5.18 15.79
N ILE A 30 -13.58 4.07 15.84
CA ILE A 30 -12.69 3.73 16.97
C ILE A 30 -11.21 4.10 16.72
N SER A 31 -10.88 4.62 15.55
CA SER A 31 -9.50 4.81 15.04
C SER A 31 -8.61 5.61 15.99
N LEU A 32 -9.16 6.64 16.65
CA LEU A 32 -8.45 7.44 17.63
C LEU A 32 -8.05 6.63 18.87
N VAL A 33 -8.91 5.71 19.33
CA VAL A 33 -8.60 4.80 20.45
C VAL A 33 -7.53 3.78 20.01
N ALA A 34 -7.71 3.14 18.85
CA ALA A 34 -6.75 2.18 18.31
C ALA A 34 -5.35 2.78 18.12
N LYS A 35 -5.25 3.89 17.37
CA LYS A 35 -3.96 4.50 17.00
C LYS A 35 -3.32 5.32 18.12
N GLN A 36 -4.08 6.04 18.96
CA GLN A 36 -3.49 6.93 19.99
C GLN A 36 -3.46 6.34 21.41
N ARG A 37 -4.41 5.47 21.79
CA ARG A 37 -4.43 4.86 23.14
C ARG A 37 -3.75 3.50 23.16
N LEU A 38 -4.06 2.64 22.19
CA LEU A 38 -3.51 1.28 22.10
C LEU A 38 -2.21 1.22 21.27
N TYR A 39 -1.98 2.17 20.35
CA TYR A 39 -0.87 2.18 19.37
C TYR A 39 -0.87 0.99 18.41
N ILE A 40 -2.04 0.41 18.15
CA ILE A 40 -2.23 -0.68 17.21
C ILE A 40 -2.56 -0.08 15.84
N GLY A 41 -1.78 -0.46 14.82
CA GLY A 41 -2.02 -0.08 13.44
C GLY A 41 -3.20 -0.83 12.81
N GLU A 42 -3.81 -0.21 11.81
CA GLU A 42 -4.91 -0.76 10.99
C GLU A 42 -4.62 -2.19 10.50
N ALA A 43 -3.39 -2.47 10.05
CA ALA A 43 -2.98 -3.76 9.51
C ALA A 43 -3.29 -4.96 10.44
N ILE A 44 -3.02 -4.85 11.74
CA ILE A 44 -3.30 -5.94 12.69
C ILE A 44 -4.80 -6.16 12.84
N LEU A 45 -5.58 -5.07 12.93
CA LEU A 45 -7.02 -5.14 13.16
C LEU A 45 -7.74 -5.64 11.90
N ALA A 46 -7.27 -5.23 10.72
CA ALA A 46 -7.72 -5.69 9.42
C ALA A 46 -7.40 -7.18 9.21
N THR A 47 -6.16 -7.63 9.48
CA THR A 47 -5.79 -9.06 9.41
C THR A 47 -6.54 -9.90 10.44
N GLY A 48 -6.71 -9.41 11.66
CA GLY A 48 -7.51 -10.08 12.70
C GLY A 48 -8.98 -10.25 12.30
N PHE A 49 -9.59 -9.20 11.74
CA PHE A 49 -10.94 -9.28 11.18
C PHE A 49 -11.01 -10.24 9.98
N GLY A 50 -10.01 -10.21 9.09
CA GLY A 50 -9.84 -11.16 7.98
C GLY A 50 -9.83 -12.61 8.44
N ILE A 51 -9.09 -12.94 9.50
CA ILE A 51 -9.06 -14.29 10.09
C ILE A 51 -10.44 -14.68 10.64
N ILE A 52 -11.18 -13.74 11.25
CA ILE A 52 -12.52 -13.99 11.82
C ILE A 52 -13.56 -14.24 10.71
N ILE A 53 -13.56 -13.47 9.62
CA ILE A 53 -14.47 -13.74 8.47
C ILE A 53 -14.00 -14.92 7.60
N GLY A 54 -12.73 -15.31 7.74
CA GLY A 54 -12.08 -16.38 7.00
C GLY A 54 -12.59 -17.79 7.33
N PRO A 55 -12.10 -18.82 6.59
CA PRO A 55 -12.58 -20.21 6.69
C PRO A 55 -12.45 -20.83 8.08
N HIS A 56 -11.50 -20.36 8.89
CA HIS A 56 -11.18 -20.92 10.21
C HIS A 56 -12.10 -20.45 11.35
N CYS A 57 -13.02 -19.52 11.08
CA CYS A 57 -13.87 -18.91 12.10
C CYS A 57 -15.34 -18.83 11.66
N LEU A 58 -15.68 -17.94 10.73
CA LEU A 58 -17.06 -17.77 10.24
C LEU A 58 -17.28 -18.36 8.84
N ASN A 59 -16.21 -18.65 8.08
CA ASN A 59 -16.23 -19.14 6.71
C ASN A 59 -17.13 -18.32 5.76
N ILE A 60 -17.07 -16.99 5.91
CA ILE A 60 -17.83 -16.01 5.11
C ILE A 60 -17.07 -15.67 3.83
N LEU A 61 -15.74 -15.59 3.91
CA LEU A 61 -14.87 -15.24 2.79
C LEU A 61 -13.66 -16.17 2.78
N ASN A 62 -13.64 -17.16 1.89
CA ASN A 62 -12.50 -18.05 1.68
C ASN A 62 -11.89 -17.85 0.28
N PRO A 63 -10.77 -17.12 0.14
CA PRO A 63 -10.10 -16.91 -1.15
C PRO A 63 -9.49 -18.18 -1.75
N ARG A 64 -9.28 -19.25 -0.97
CA ARG A 64 -8.60 -20.49 -1.39
C ARG A 64 -9.53 -21.58 -1.92
N ASP A 65 -10.83 -21.49 -1.63
CA ASP A 65 -11.85 -22.37 -2.20
C ASP A 65 -12.35 -21.87 -3.56
N TRP A 66 -11.99 -20.64 -3.94
CA TRP A 66 -12.05 -20.21 -5.34
C TRP A 66 -11.12 -21.11 -6.16
N SER A 67 -11.51 -21.49 -7.38
CA SER A 67 -10.80 -22.52 -8.16
C SER A 67 -9.30 -22.23 -8.24
N ALA A 68 -8.44 -23.26 -8.08
CA ALA A 68 -7.02 -23.09 -7.72
C ALA A 68 -6.26 -22.05 -8.57
N THR A 69 -6.46 -22.04 -9.89
CA THR A 69 -5.92 -21.04 -10.82
C THR A 69 -6.43 -19.63 -10.48
N LEU A 70 -7.76 -19.45 -10.44
CA LEU A 70 -8.45 -18.19 -10.13
C LEU A 70 -8.12 -17.64 -8.72
N SER A 71 -7.88 -18.52 -7.73
CA SER A 71 -7.44 -18.12 -6.38
C SER A 71 -6.09 -17.39 -6.43
N ASN A 72 -5.11 -17.96 -7.15
CA ASN A 72 -3.79 -17.37 -7.31
C ASN A 72 -3.86 -16.10 -8.16
N ASP A 73 -4.62 -16.10 -9.26
CA ASP A 73 -4.77 -14.94 -10.13
C ASP A 73 -5.38 -13.74 -9.37
N ILE A 74 -6.49 -13.93 -8.65
CA ILE A 74 -7.10 -12.87 -7.84
C ILE A 74 -6.17 -12.45 -6.69
N THR A 75 -5.45 -13.38 -6.05
CA THR A 75 -4.43 -13.03 -5.04
C THR A 75 -3.38 -12.10 -5.66
N LEU A 76 -2.85 -12.45 -6.83
CA LEU A 76 -1.80 -11.69 -7.51
C LEU A 76 -2.28 -10.28 -7.87
N GLU A 77 -3.45 -10.14 -8.50
CA GLU A 77 -3.98 -8.83 -8.89
C GLU A 77 -4.35 -7.93 -7.69
N VAL A 78 -4.94 -8.49 -6.63
CA VAL A 78 -5.28 -7.73 -5.42
C VAL A 78 -4.02 -7.23 -4.71
N MET A 79 -2.98 -8.08 -4.58
CA MET A 79 -1.70 -7.66 -4.00
C MET A 79 -0.97 -6.66 -4.92
N ARG A 80 -0.98 -6.86 -6.25
CA ARG A 80 -0.41 -5.94 -7.26
C ARG A 80 -0.99 -4.55 -7.12
N VAL A 81 -2.32 -4.40 -7.16
CA VAL A 81 -2.98 -3.08 -7.12
C VAL A 81 -2.71 -2.38 -5.79
N THR A 82 -2.71 -3.12 -4.68
CA THR A 82 -2.39 -2.60 -3.35
C THR A 82 -0.94 -2.08 -3.28
N LEU A 83 0.02 -2.88 -3.76
CA LEU A 83 1.43 -2.50 -3.77
C LEU A 83 1.68 -1.33 -4.72
N ALA A 84 1.19 -1.40 -5.96
CA ALA A 84 1.37 -0.36 -6.95
C ALA A 84 0.89 1.02 -6.46
N THR A 85 -0.28 1.07 -5.82
CA THR A 85 -0.81 2.31 -5.24
C THR A 85 0.04 2.78 -4.06
N GLY A 86 0.41 1.90 -3.11
CA GLY A 86 1.30 2.25 -2.00
C GLY A 86 2.74 2.66 -2.40
N LEU A 87 3.31 2.05 -3.44
CA LEU A 87 4.62 2.39 -3.99
C LEU A 87 4.58 3.74 -4.74
N PHE A 88 3.56 3.96 -5.57
CA PHE A 88 3.33 5.25 -6.23
C PHE A 88 3.12 6.37 -5.18
N ALA A 89 2.31 6.10 -4.15
CA ALA A 89 2.06 6.98 -3.01
C ALA A 89 3.36 7.41 -2.32
N ILE A 90 4.22 6.47 -1.94
CA ILE A 90 5.53 6.76 -1.33
C ILE A 90 6.41 7.56 -2.29
N GLY A 91 6.47 7.20 -3.57
CA GLY A 91 7.21 7.97 -4.59
C GLY A 91 6.74 9.43 -4.68
N VAL A 92 5.43 9.65 -4.59
CA VAL A 92 4.83 10.99 -4.54
C VAL A 92 5.18 11.75 -3.26
N GLU A 93 5.05 11.12 -2.08
CA GLU A 93 5.26 11.78 -0.79
C GLU A 93 6.73 12.15 -0.52
N LEU A 94 7.68 11.49 -1.18
CA LEU A 94 9.10 11.78 -1.00
C LEU A 94 9.49 13.20 -1.43
N PRO A 95 10.44 13.86 -0.72
CA PRO A 95 10.88 15.21 -1.07
C PRO A 95 11.47 15.34 -2.48
N ARG A 96 11.45 16.57 -3.01
CA ARG A 96 12.05 16.97 -4.30
C ARG A 96 13.40 16.29 -4.57
N ALA A 97 13.44 15.44 -5.60
CA ALA A 97 14.60 14.65 -6.03
C ALA A 97 15.28 13.83 -4.90
N TYR A 98 14.50 13.26 -3.95
CA TYR A 98 15.03 12.50 -2.81
C TYR A 98 15.93 11.33 -3.25
N LEU A 99 15.50 10.53 -4.23
CA LEU A 99 16.27 9.39 -4.72
C LEU A 99 17.67 9.78 -5.21
N ALA A 100 17.80 10.90 -5.94
CA ALA A 100 19.10 11.39 -6.41
C ALA A 100 19.96 12.05 -5.33
N LYS A 101 19.37 12.54 -4.24
CA LYS A 101 20.11 13.08 -3.08
C LYS A 101 20.65 11.98 -2.19
N HIS A 102 19.84 10.96 -1.93
CA HIS A 102 20.11 9.87 -0.99
C HIS A 102 20.55 8.57 -1.68
N TRP A 103 20.92 8.62 -2.97
CA TRP A 103 21.20 7.44 -3.79
C TRP A 103 22.23 6.49 -3.17
N LYS A 104 23.29 7.02 -2.53
CA LYS A 104 24.30 6.19 -1.87
C LYS A 104 23.69 5.36 -0.75
N SER A 105 22.95 6.01 0.16
CA SER A 105 22.25 5.36 1.26
C SER A 105 21.27 4.29 0.75
N LEU A 106 20.47 4.62 -0.27
CA LEU A 106 19.50 3.71 -0.87
C LEU A 106 20.17 2.52 -1.56
N THR A 107 21.15 2.74 -2.45
CA THR A 107 21.88 1.65 -3.14
C THR A 107 22.62 0.74 -2.16
N THR A 108 23.22 1.29 -1.10
CA THR A 108 23.90 0.52 -0.05
C THR A 108 22.94 -0.21 0.89
N MET A 109 21.73 0.31 1.13
CA MET A 109 20.71 -0.48 1.82
C MET A 109 20.16 -1.56 0.89
N VAL A 110 19.50 -1.19 -0.20
CA VAL A 110 18.80 -2.10 -1.12
C VAL A 110 19.71 -3.24 -1.60
N ILE A 111 20.83 -2.95 -2.28
CA ILE A 111 21.58 -4.03 -2.99
C ILE A 111 22.28 -5.01 -2.03
N PRO A 112 23.29 -4.62 -1.22
CA PRO A 112 24.02 -5.59 -0.41
C PRO A 112 23.25 -6.03 0.83
N THR A 113 22.37 -5.22 1.43
CA THR A 113 21.60 -5.67 2.62
C THR A 113 20.58 -6.74 2.23
N MET A 114 19.86 -6.57 1.11
CA MET A 114 19.01 -7.65 0.58
C MET A 114 19.84 -8.87 0.21
N ALA A 115 20.96 -8.72 -0.50
CA ALA A 115 21.80 -9.86 -0.89
C ALA A 115 22.32 -10.68 0.32
N PHE A 116 22.76 -10.02 1.40
CA PHE A 116 23.11 -10.72 2.64
C PHE A 116 21.89 -11.39 3.29
N GLY A 117 20.77 -10.69 3.41
CA GLY A 117 19.54 -11.22 4.01
C GLY A 117 18.97 -12.43 3.26
N TRP A 118 19.07 -12.41 1.95
CA TRP A 118 18.69 -13.48 1.03
C TRP A 118 19.54 -14.74 1.21
N VAL A 119 20.87 -14.61 1.15
CA VAL A 119 21.78 -15.75 1.34
C VAL A 119 21.66 -16.34 2.76
N ILE A 120 21.56 -15.49 3.78
CA ILE A 120 21.44 -15.91 5.18
C ILE A 120 20.10 -16.64 5.43
N SER A 121 18.98 -16.09 4.94
CA SER A 121 17.66 -16.69 5.17
C SER A 121 17.46 -17.98 4.36
N ALA A 122 18.02 -18.07 3.15
CA ALA A 122 18.13 -19.33 2.40
C ALA A 122 18.94 -20.39 3.14
N GLY A 123 20.01 -20.00 3.85
CA GLY A 123 20.77 -20.89 4.72
C GLY A 123 19.93 -21.51 5.85
N PHE A 124 19.11 -20.71 6.53
CA PHE A 124 18.21 -21.22 7.58
C PHE A 124 17.07 -22.08 7.03
N LEU A 125 16.50 -21.70 5.88
CA LEU A 125 15.50 -22.51 5.18
C LEU A 125 16.06 -23.89 4.81
N PHE A 126 17.25 -23.95 4.21
CA PHE A 126 17.92 -25.20 3.88
C PHE A 126 18.24 -26.05 5.12
N ALA A 127 18.65 -25.43 6.23
CA ALA A 127 18.95 -26.15 7.48
C ALA A 127 17.70 -26.69 8.21
N LEU A 128 16.54 -26.03 8.10
CA LEU A 128 15.30 -26.43 8.78
C LEU A 128 14.40 -27.36 7.94
N PHE A 129 14.49 -27.29 6.61
CA PHE A 129 13.61 -28.03 5.70
C PHE A 129 14.44 -28.95 4.78
N PRO A 130 14.88 -30.14 5.27
CA PRO A 130 15.83 -31.00 4.56
C PRO A 130 15.34 -31.60 3.23
N GLY A 131 14.07 -31.41 2.87
CA GLY A 131 13.52 -31.74 1.55
C GLY A 131 13.66 -30.65 0.48
N LEU A 132 14.14 -29.46 0.86
CA LEU A 132 14.36 -28.33 -0.03
C LEU A 132 15.81 -28.26 -0.46
N SER A 133 16.04 -28.13 -1.76
CA SER A 133 17.37 -27.77 -2.27
C SER A 133 17.73 -26.33 -1.87
N TYR A 134 19.02 -26.01 -1.83
CA TYR A 134 19.46 -24.64 -1.55
C TYR A 134 18.92 -23.62 -2.57
N ILE A 135 18.68 -24.02 -3.83
CA ILE A 135 18.07 -23.17 -4.86
C ILE A 135 16.58 -22.92 -4.56
N SER A 136 15.86 -23.95 -4.11
CA SER A 136 14.49 -23.81 -3.62
C SER A 136 14.41 -22.90 -2.38
N ALA A 137 15.39 -23.01 -1.48
CA ALA A 137 15.52 -22.15 -0.32
C ALA A 137 15.82 -20.68 -0.71
N LEU A 138 16.64 -20.42 -1.73
CA LEU A 138 16.84 -19.09 -2.30
C LEU A 138 15.56 -18.50 -2.90
N CYS A 139 14.70 -19.32 -3.53
CA CYS A 139 13.43 -18.86 -4.09
C CYS A 139 12.45 -18.41 -2.99
N ILE A 140 12.23 -19.23 -1.96
CA ILE A 140 11.42 -18.84 -0.79
C ILE A 140 12.05 -17.63 -0.09
N SER A 141 13.38 -17.60 0.03
CA SER A 141 14.08 -16.47 0.63
C SER A 141 13.92 -15.18 -0.17
N ALA A 142 13.82 -15.23 -1.50
CA ALA A 142 13.58 -14.04 -2.32
C ALA A 142 12.22 -13.41 -2.00
N CYS A 143 11.20 -14.23 -1.71
CA CYS A 143 9.89 -13.76 -1.23
C CYS A 143 9.98 -13.11 0.16
N LEU A 144 10.94 -13.50 1.00
CA LEU A 144 11.12 -13.03 2.39
C LEU A 144 12.20 -11.95 2.56
N THR A 145 12.91 -11.58 1.49
CA THR A 145 14.02 -10.61 1.56
C THR A 145 13.56 -9.15 1.58
N PRO A 146 12.57 -8.73 0.75
CA PRO A 146 12.05 -7.37 0.78
C PRO A 146 11.43 -6.97 2.12
N THR A 147 11.22 -5.66 2.26
CA THR A 147 10.57 -5.05 3.42
C THR A 147 9.32 -4.33 2.96
N ASP A 148 8.18 -4.72 3.54
CA ASP A 148 6.86 -4.29 3.09
C ASP A 148 6.67 -2.79 3.32
N PRO A 149 6.52 -1.97 2.26
CA PRO A 149 6.41 -0.52 2.38
C PRO A 149 5.11 -0.12 3.08
N ILE A 150 4.03 -0.84 2.84
CA ILE A 150 2.70 -0.59 3.41
C ILE A 150 2.73 -0.71 4.95
N LEU A 151 3.18 -1.85 5.48
CA LEU A 151 3.30 -2.07 6.91
C LEU A 151 4.39 -1.17 7.53
N SER A 152 5.46 -0.85 6.78
CA SER A 152 6.48 0.11 7.22
C SER A 152 5.91 1.52 7.41
N VAL A 153 5.10 2.02 6.48
CA VAL A 153 4.42 3.33 6.59
C VAL A 153 3.40 3.30 7.73
N ALA A 154 2.56 2.25 7.83
CA ALA A 154 1.56 2.13 8.88
C ALA A 154 2.16 2.22 10.31
N ILE A 155 3.35 1.64 10.53
CA ILE A 155 4.04 1.69 11.83
C ILE A 155 4.82 3.01 12.00
N THR A 156 5.50 3.51 10.97
CA THR A 156 6.38 4.70 11.07
C THR A 156 5.63 6.05 11.01
N SER A 157 4.41 6.08 10.48
CA SER A 157 3.52 7.25 10.52
C SER A 157 2.68 7.35 11.79
N GLY A 158 2.67 6.32 12.64
CA GLY A 158 1.97 6.33 13.93
C GLY A 158 2.50 7.40 14.90
N THR A 159 1.62 7.96 15.74
CA THR A 159 1.93 9.10 16.64
C THR A 159 3.15 8.87 17.55
N PHE A 160 3.43 7.62 17.92
CA PHE A 160 4.63 7.26 18.67
C PHE A 160 5.91 7.41 17.83
N ALA A 161 5.90 6.92 16.59
CA ALA A 161 7.06 7.00 15.69
C ALA A 161 7.33 8.44 15.26
N VAL A 162 6.29 9.23 14.97
CA VAL A 162 6.38 10.69 14.72
C VAL A 162 7.11 11.42 15.86
N LYS A 163 6.90 10.98 17.12
CA LYS A 163 7.48 11.62 18.31
C LYS A 163 8.89 11.14 18.69
N HIS A 164 9.32 9.95 18.25
CA HIS A 164 10.57 9.32 18.70
C HIS A 164 11.56 8.95 17.58
N VAL A 165 11.16 9.03 16.31
CA VAL A 165 11.97 8.60 15.17
C VAL A 165 12.23 9.79 14.22
N PRO A 166 13.50 10.14 13.96
CA PRO A 166 13.87 11.23 13.06
C PRO A 166 13.23 11.13 11.66
N VAL A 167 12.94 12.27 11.05
CA VAL A 167 12.22 12.36 9.77
C VAL A 167 13.04 11.80 8.60
N ASN A 168 14.38 11.95 8.63
CA ASN A 168 15.31 11.31 7.69
C ASN A 168 15.20 9.78 7.75
N ILE A 169 15.29 9.18 8.93
CA ILE A 169 15.21 7.72 9.12
C ILE A 169 13.86 7.17 8.62
N ARG A 170 12.74 7.86 8.91
CA ARG A 170 11.41 7.43 8.42
C ARG A 170 11.29 7.51 6.90
N ARG A 171 11.78 8.59 6.27
CA ARG A 171 11.80 8.72 4.80
C ARG A 171 12.74 7.71 4.13
N LEU A 172 13.88 7.42 4.75
CA LEU A 172 14.83 6.42 4.28
C LEU A 172 14.22 5.02 4.26
N ILE A 173 13.58 4.60 5.36
CA ILE A 173 12.91 3.29 5.47
C ILE A 173 11.76 3.16 4.46
N ALA A 174 10.96 4.22 4.25
CA ALA A 174 9.88 4.20 3.27
C ALA A 174 10.40 4.10 1.83
N ALA A 175 11.37 4.95 1.46
CA ALA A 175 11.99 4.94 0.13
C ALA A 175 12.71 3.64 -0.19
N GLU A 176 13.41 3.06 0.80
CA GLU A 176 14.10 1.79 0.65
C GLU A 176 13.13 0.61 0.58
N SER A 177 12.06 0.58 1.37
CA SER A 177 11.04 -0.48 1.28
C SER A 177 10.30 -0.47 -0.06
N ALA A 178 9.95 0.71 -0.59
CA ALA A 178 9.36 0.85 -1.92
C ALA A 178 10.32 0.45 -3.05
N ALA A 179 11.63 0.68 -2.88
CA ALA A 179 12.66 0.20 -3.83
C ALA A 179 12.91 -1.32 -3.71
N ASN A 180 12.86 -1.88 -2.50
CA ASN A 180 13.12 -3.29 -2.21
C ASN A 180 12.12 -4.23 -2.90
N ASP A 181 10.82 -3.90 -2.90
CA ASP A 181 9.79 -4.73 -3.53
C ASP A 181 9.98 -4.83 -5.05
N GLY A 182 10.18 -3.69 -5.73
CA GLY A 182 10.46 -3.67 -7.17
C GLY A 182 11.84 -4.23 -7.57
N LEU A 183 12.82 -4.26 -6.64
CA LEU A 183 14.11 -4.90 -6.85
C LEU A 183 14.17 -6.34 -6.30
N ALA A 184 13.04 -6.92 -5.92
CA ALA A 184 12.93 -8.33 -5.54
C ALA A 184 13.00 -9.29 -6.74
N TYR A 185 12.48 -8.86 -7.91
CA TYR A 185 12.35 -9.73 -9.09
C TYR A 185 13.70 -10.33 -9.54
N PRO A 186 14.84 -9.63 -9.56
CA PRO A 186 16.14 -10.24 -9.82
C PRO A 186 16.53 -11.38 -8.87
N PHE A 187 16.17 -11.32 -7.57
CA PHE A 187 16.47 -12.39 -6.61
C PHE A 187 15.53 -13.59 -6.76
N LEU A 188 14.26 -13.34 -7.10
CA LEU A 188 13.31 -14.41 -7.40
C LEU A 188 13.67 -15.12 -8.71
N SER A 189 13.87 -14.35 -9.78
CA SER A 189 14.07 -14.89 -11.13
C SER A 189 15.34 -15.72 -11.27
N ILE A 190 16.48 -15.36 -10.66
CA ILE A 190 17.66 -16.24 -10.64
C ILE A 190 17.36 -17.59 -9.97
N SER A 191 16.55 -17.57 -8.90
CA SER A 191 16.18 -18.78 -8.16
C SER A 191 15.23 -19.67 -8.96
N ILE A 192 14.30 -19.08 -9.72
CA ILE A 192 13.39 -19.80 -10.62
C ILE A 192 14.15 -20.34 -11.84
N TYR A 193 14.91 -19.50 -12.55
CA TYR A 193 15.69 -19.95 -13.71
C TYR A 193 16.69 -21.05 -13.34
N LEU A 194 17.39 -20.96 -12.19
CA LEU A 194 18.25 -22.06 -11.72
C LEU A 194 17.50 -23.32 -11.23
N SER A 195 16.18 -23.24 -11.03
CA SER A 195 15.33 -24.39 -10.69
C SER A 195 14.69 -25.05 -11.92
N VAL A 196 14.38 -24.26 -12.96
CA VAL A 196 13.63 -24.69 -14.16
C VAL A 196 14.56 -25.00 -15.34
N GLU A 197 15.61 -24.20 -15.58
CA GLU A 197 16.47 -24.37 -16.75
C GLU A 197 17.44 -25.54 -16.61
N THR A 198 17.53 -26.35 -17.68
CA THR A 198 18.49 -27.45 -17.77
C THR A 198 19.95 -26.98 -17.85
N SER A 199 20.19 -25.73 -18.28
CA SER A 199 21.51 -25.17 -18.52
C SER A 199 21.74 -23.90 -17.69
N ARG A 200 22.71 -23.96 -16.77
CA ARG A 200 23.11 -22.81 -15.92
C ARG A 200 23.57 -21.60 -16.75
N ARG A 201 24.09 -21.80 -17.96
CA ARG A 201 24.47 -20.71 -18.87
C ARG A 201 23.24 -19.97 -19.40
N VAL A 202 22.16 -20.70 -19.72
CA VAL A 202 20.88 -20.11 -20.15
C VAL A 202 20.26 -19.38 -18.97
N ALA A 203 20.15 -20.02 -17.80
CA ALA A 203 19.60 -19.42 -16.59
C ALA A 203 20.23 -18.07 -16.21
N ILE A 204 21.57 -17.96 -16.29
CA ILE A 204 22.29 -16.72 -16.00
C ILE A 204 22.12 -15.68 -17.13
N GLY A 205 22.00 -16.12 -18.38
CA GLY A 205 21.72 -15.26 -19.54
C GLY A 205 20.34 -14.62 -19.45
N GLU A 206 19.30 -15.43 -19.24
CA GLU A 206 17.91 -14.97 -19.06
C GLU A 206 17.75 -14.11 -17.81
N TRP A 207 18.41 -14.46 -16.71
CA TRP A 207 18.43 -13.61 -15.51
C TRP A 207 19.02 -12.21 -15.77
N PHE A 208 20.10 -12.11 -16.56
CA PHE A 208 20.69 -10.81 -16.88
C PHE A 208 19.85 -10.04 -17.91
N LEU A 209 19.39 -10.69 -18.97
CA LEU A 209 18.65 -10.06 -20.06
C LEU A 209 17.21 -9.73 -19.66
N VAL A 210 16.45 -10.71 -19.16
CA VAL A 210 15.07 -10.51 -18.73
C VAL A 210 15.04 -9.88 -17.34
N GLY A 211 15.72 -10.49 -16.35
CA GLY A 211 15.64 -10.06 -14.95
C GLY A 211 16.18 -8.66 -14.67
N TRP A 212 17.33 -8.27 -15.24
CA TRP A 212 17.90 -6.93 -15.05
C TRP A 212 17.51 -5.94 -16.15
N LEU A 213 17.71 -6.26 -17.43
CA LEU A 213 17.52 -5.28 -18.49
C LEU A 213 16.03 -5.05 -18.83
N TYR A 214 15.24 -6.11 -18.97
CA TYR A 214 13.84 -6.01 -19.40
C TYR A 214 12.82 -5.77 -18.28
N GLN A 215 13.05 -6.28 -17.08
CA GLN A 215 12.17 -6.06 -15.93
C GLN A 215 12.59 -4.78 -15.18
N VAL A 216 13.78 -4.78 -14.56
CA VAL A 216 14.23 -3.66 -13.72
C VAL A 216 14.53 -2.38 -14.52
N ILE A 217 15.47 -2.42 -15.47
CA ILE A 217 15.96 -1.19 -16.13
C ILE A 217 14.87 -0.58 -17.02
N LEU A 218 14.21 -1.39 -17.85
CA LEU A 218 13.11 -0.93 -18.70
C LEU A 218 11.90 -0.45 -17.88
N GLY A 219 11.52 -1.13 -16.79
CA GLY A 219 10.43 -0.71 -15.90
C GLY A 219 10.69 0.67 -15.28
N VAL A 220 11.91 0.90 -14.75
CA VAL A 220 12.34 2.23 -14.25
C VAL A 220 12.28 3.28 -15.35
N ILE A 221 12.71 2.97 -16.58
CA ILE A 221 12.67 3.92 -17.71
C ILE A 221 11.22 4.27 -18.07
N ILE A 222 10.33 3.28 -18.21
CA ILE A 222 8.91 3.51 -18.53
C ILE A 222 8.25 4.35 -17.43
N GLY A 223 8.39 3.95 -16.16
CA GLY A 223 7.84 4.69 -15.02
C GLY A 223 8.35 6.13 -14.94
N THR A 224 9.65 6.34 -15.09
CA THR A 224 10.25 7.70 -15.10
C THR A 224 9.71 8.54 -16.26
N CYS A 225 9.65 7.99 -17.48
CA CYS A 225 9.10 8.68 -18.64
C CYS A 225 7.62 9.04 -18.47
N LEU A 226 6.82 8.15 -17.90
CA LEU A 226 5.42 8.42 -17.55
C LEU A 226 5.32 9.55 -16.52
N GLY A 227 5.99 9.44 -15.37
CA GLY A 227 5.90 10.44 -14.30
C GLY A 227 6.36 11.83 -14.73
N LEU A 228 7.43 11.93 -15.52
CA LEU A 228 7.87 13.20 -16.11
C LEU A 228 6.88 13.73 -17.16
N GLY A 229 6.30 12.85 -17.99
CA GLY A 229 5.25 13.19 -18.94
C GLY A 229 4.00 13.77 -18.28
N PHE A 230 3.49 13.10 -17.24
CA PHE A 230 2.35 13.58 -16.46
C PHE A 230 2.66 14.86 -15.70
N CYS A 231 3.85 14.98 -15.11
CA CYS A 231 4.32 16.22 -14.49
C CYS A 231 4.23 17.40 -15.48
N HIS A 232 4.63 17.22 -16.74
CA HIS A 232 4.51 18.25 -17.76
C HIS A 232 3.05 18.52 -18.18
N ILE A 233 2.28 17.46 -18.47
CA ILE A 233 0.89 17.55 -18.95
C ILE A 233 -0.02 18.19 -17.89
N MET A 234 0.07 17.78 -16.63
CA MET A 234 -0.74 18.34 -15.55
C MET A 234 -0.40 19.82 -15.29
N LYS A 235 0.87 20.21 -15.43
CA LYS A 235 1.27 21.63 -15.35
C LYS A 235 0.75 22.46 -16.51
N PHE A 236 0.73 21.90 -17.73
CA PHE A 236 0.11 22.54 -18.88
C PHE A 236 -1.40 22.71 -18.69
N ALA A 237 -2.10 21.63 -18.31
CA ALA A 237 -3.54 21.63 -18.04
C ALA A 237 -3.93 22.66 -16.96
N ARG A 238 -3.21 22.66 -15.82
CA ARG A 238 -3.40 23.65 -14.74
C ARG A 238 -3.17 25.08 -15.20
N ARG A 239 -2.09 25.36 -15.95
CA ARG A 239 -1.83 26.70 -16.54
C ARG A 239 -2.88 27.15 -17.56
N LYS A 240 -3.70 26.22 -18.08
CA LYS A 240 -4.82 26.49 -18.99
C LYS A 240 -6.18 26.48 -18.31
N GLY A 241 -6.26 26.16 -17.01
CA GLY A 241 -7.54 26.02 -16.29
C GLY A 241 -8.34 24.78 -16.68
N PHE A 242 -7.69 23.75 -17.25
CA PHE A 242 -8.34 22.52 -17.72
C PHE A 242 -8.53 21.44 -16.63
N ILE A 243 -8.00 21.64 -15.43
CA ILE A 243 -8.07 20.68 -14.33
C ILE A 243 -8.45 21.41 -13.03
N ASP A 244 -9.52 20.93 -12.41
CA ASP A 244 -9.97 21.32 -11.07
C ASP A 244 -9.20 20.55 -9.98
N ARG A 245 -9.46 20.87 -8.70
CA ARG A 245 -8.74 20.27 -7.58
C ARG A 245 -9.11 18.80 -7.35
N GLU A 246 -10.36 18.41 -7.55
CA GLU A 246 -10.83 17.04 -7.33
C GLU A 246 -10.23 16.11 -8.40
N SER A 247 -10.26 16.53 -9.67
CA SER A 247 -9.58 15.85 -10.78
C SER A 247 -8.06 15.80 -10.61
N TYR A 248 -7.43 16.83 -10.02
CA TYR A 248 -5.98 16.84 -9.74
C TYR A 248 -5.62 15.78 -8.69
N VAL A 249 -6.41 15.70 -7.62
CA VAL A 249 -6.27 14.71 -6.54
C VAL A 249 -6.58 13.29 -7.02
N ALA A 250 -7.58 13.12 -7.90
CA ALA A 250 -7.93 11.82 -8.49
C ALA A 250 -6.80 11.21 -9.34
N GLN A 251 -5.87 12.02 -9.87
CA GLN A 251 -4.69 11.51 -10.58
C GLN A 251 -3.79 10.62 -9.69
N TYR A 252 -3.86 10.75 -8.36
CA TYR A 252 -3.05 9.96 -7.44
C TYR A 252 -3.24 8.44 -7.63
N ILE A 253 -4.49 7.97 -7.73
CA ILE A 253 -4.79 6.57 -8.09
C ILE A 253 -4.72 6.37 -9.61
N ALA A 254 -5.27 7.29 -10.41
CA ALA A 254 -5.40 7.05 -11.85
C ALA A 254 -4.03 6.84 -12.53
N LEU A 255 -3.01 7.60 -12.14
CA LEU A 255 -1.66 7.46 -12.67
C LEU A 255 -0.94 6.22 -12.13
N SER A 256 -1.21 5.79 -10.90
CA SER A 256 -0.72 4.51 -10.39
C SER A 256 -1.27 3.34 -11.20
N LEU A 257 -2.60 3.28 -11.38
CA LEU A 257 -3.28 2.22 -12.13
C LEU A 257 -2.87 2.23 -13.62
N MET A 258 -2.73 3.41 -14.21
CA MET A 258 -2.31 3.51 -15.61
C MET A 258 -0.82 3.18 -15.81
N SER A 259 0.03 3.42 -14.81
CA SER A 259 1.44 3.00 -14.85
C SER A 259 1.56 1.48 -14.91
N ILE A 260 0.91 0.75 -13.99
CA ILE A 260 0.93 -0.72 -13.98
C ILE A 260 0.19 -1.32 -15.17
N GLY A 261 -0.87 -0.66 -15.67
CA GLY A 261 -1.54 -1.06 -16.90
C GLY A 261 -0.60 -1.02 -18.10
N LEU A 262 0.19 0.05 -18.25
CA LEU A 262 1.12 0.18 -19.37
C LEU A 262 2.33 -0.76 -19.25
N THR A 263 2.92 -0.93 -18.07
CA THR A 263 4.04 -1.87 -17.91
C THR A 263 3.60 -3.33 -17.97
N GLY A 264 2.39 -3.65 -17.48
CA GLY A 264 1.77 -4.97 -17.64
C GLY A 264 1.54 -5.32 -19.12
N LEU A 265 1.03 -4.38 -19.92
CA LEU A 265 0.93 -4.52 -21.39
C LEU A 265 2.30 -4.71 -22.08
N LEU A 266 3.36 -4.16 -21.49
CA LEU A 266 4.75 -4.31 -21.95
C LEU A 266 5.50 -5.46 -21.27
N GLY A 267 4.86 -6.25 -20.40
CA GLY A 267 5.46 -7.38 -19.68
C GLY A 267 6.65 -7.03 -18.77
N SER A 268 6.81 -5.76 -18.37
CA SER A 268 7.93 -5.23 -17.57
C SER A 268 7.51 -4.95 -16.12
N ASP A 269 8.46 -4.69 -15.22
CA ASP A 269 8.18 -4.63 -13.77
C ASP A 269 7.26 -3.45 -13.43
N ASP A 270 6.10 -3.78 -12.85
CA ASP A 270 4.99 -2.87 -12.62
C ASP A 270 5.10 -2.12 -11.29
N LEU A 271 5.54 -2.80 -10.24
CA LEU A 271 5.81 -2.21 -8.92
C LEU A 271 6.92 -1.16 -8.98
N LEU A 272 8.06 -1.49 -9.61
CA LEU A 272 9.20 -0.59 -9.73
C LEU A 272 8.88 0.59 -10.66
N ALA A 273 8.09 0.37 -11.73
CA ALA A 273 7.62 1.43 -12.59
C ALA A 273 6.63 2.38 -11.90
N ALA A 274 5.72 1.87 -11.07
CA ALA A 274 4.83 2.70 -10.27
C ALA A 274 5.61 3.58 -9.26
N PHE A 275 6.60 3.01 -8.57
CA PHE A 275 7.49 3.78 -7.68
C PHE A 275 8.31 4.83 -8.45
N ALA A 276 8.84 4.48 -9.63
CA ALA A 276 9.58 5.41 -10.48
C ALA A 276 8.68 6.54 -11.01
N ALA A 277 7.44 6.25 -11.40
CA ALA A 277 6.47 7.24 -11.84
C ALA A 277 6.09 8.22 -10.72
N GLY A 278 5.79 7.72 -9.52
CA GLY A 278 5.54 8.53 -8.33
C GLY A 278 6.73 9.44 -7.98
N SER A 279 7.94 8.89 -8.03
CA SER A 279 9.19 9.60 -7.75
C SER A 279 9.58 10.63 -8.84
N ALA A 280 9.11 10.43 -10.07
CA ALA A 280 9.34 11.33 -11.19
C ALA A 280 8.32 12.49 -11.22
N ILE A 281 7.06 12.28 -10.82
CA ILE A 281 6.07 13.36 -10.73
C ILE A 281 6.33 14.28 -9.50
N SER A 282 6.88 13.75 -8.41
CA SER A 282 7.34 14.52 -7.24
C SER A 282 8.71 15.21 -7.41
N TRP A 283 9.42 14.97 -8.52
CA TRP A 283 10.84 15.32 -8.69
C TRP A 283 11.18 16.79 -8.41
N ASP A 284 10.40 17.71 -8.98
CA ASP A 284 10.51 19.16 -8.71
C ASP A 284 9.53 19.65 -7.63
N GLY A 285 8.64 18.78 -7.15
CA GLY A 285 7.70 18.97 -6.05
C GLY A 285 6.73 20.14 -6.18
N ASP A 286 6.34 20.53 -7.39
CA ASP A 286 5.10 21.28 -7.63
C ASP A 286 3.86 20.40 -7.35
N PHE A 287 3.97 19.08 -7.54
CA PHE A 287 2.91 18.10 -7.25
C PHE A 287 2.66 17.98 -5.73
N ASN A 288 3.73 17.74 -4.94
CA ASN A 288 3.66 17.62 -3.48
C ASN A 288 2.96 18.81 -2.82
N VAL A 289 3.33 20.04 -3.18
CA VAL A 289 2.79 21.28 -2.58
C VAL A 289 1.28 21.46 -2.84
N GLN A 290 0.74 20.86 -3.90
CA GLN A 290 -0.70 20.90 -4.18
C GLN A 290 -1.48 19.82 -3.43
N ILE A 291 -0.88 18.67 -3.14
CA ILE A 291 -1.52 17.57 -2.39
C ILE A 291 -1.26 17.67 -0.88
N GLU A 292 -0.30 18.48 -0.41
CA GLU A 292 0.08 18.67 1.00
C GLU A 292 -1.10 19.02 1.95
N ASN A 293 -2.21 19.55 1.41
CA ASN A 293 -3.43 19.89 2.16
C ASN A 293 -4.65 19.00 1.84
N ASP A 294 -4.49 17.95 1.00
CA ASP A 294 -5.57 17.07 0.56
C ASP A 294 -5.47 15.68 1.20
N ILE A 295 -6.32 15.47 2.21
CA ILE A 295 -6.38 14.26 3.07
C ILE A 295 -6.82 13.00 2.27
N PHE A 296 -7.29 13.17 1.03
CA PHE A 296 -7.87 12.11 0.21
C PHE A 296 -6.90 10.96 -0.10
N SER A 297 -5.62 11.24 -0.38
CA SER A 297 -4.60 10.18 -0.56
C SER A 297 -4.51 9.28 0.68
N THR A 298 -4.34 9.89 1.87
CA THR A 298 -4.26 9.16 3.15
C THR A 298 -5.54 8.36 3.46
N VAL A 299 -6.71 8.81 3.00
CA VAL A 299 -7.98 8.06 3.13
C VAL A 299 -8.03 6.88 2.15
N LEU A 300 -7.60 7.06 0.91
CA LEU A 300 -7.50 5.99 -0.08
C LEU A 300 -6.52 4.91 0.34
N ASP A 301 -5.31 5.31 0.78
CA ASP A 301 -4.29 4.39 1.28
C ASP A 301 -4.84 3.60 2.47
N LEU A 302 -5.54 4.24 3.40
CA LEU A 302 -6.20 3.54 4.52
C LEU A 302 -7.22 2.51 4.04
N VAL A 303 -8.07 2.84 3.07
CA VAL A 303 -9.09 1.94 2.52
C VAL A 303 -8.44 0.75 1.80
N VAL A 304 -7.48 0.99 0.91
CA VAL A 304 -6.77 -0.03 0.14
C VAL A 304 -5.96 -0.95 1.07
N ASN A 305 -5.23 -0.40 2.04
CA ASN A 305 -4.47 -1.18 3.01
C ASN A 305 -5.39 -2.01 3.92
N CYS A 306 -6.54 -1.48 4.35
CA CYS A 306 -7.52 -2.27 5.10
C CYS A 306 -8.08 -3.42 4.25
N ALA A 307 -8.42 -3.18 2.99
CA ALA A 307 -8.90 -4.22 2.08
C ALA A 307 -7.86 -5.35 1.89
N ALA A 308 -6.60 -4.99 1.65
CA ALA A 308 -5.51 -5.95 1.50
C ALA A 308 -5.27 -6.76 2.77
N PHE A 309 -5.19 -6.14 3.94
CA PHE A 309 -4.95 -6.88 5.18
C PHE A 309 -6.13 -7.76 5.62
N ILE A 310 -7.38 -7.38 5.31
CA ILE A 310 -8.56 -8.25 5.48
C ILE A 310 -8.46 -9.46 4.54
N TYR A 311 -8.16 -9.23 3.26
CA TYR A 311 -7.98 -10.29 2.27
C TYR A 311 -6.87 -11.26 2.68
N ILE A 312 -5.71 -10.74 3.08
CA ILE A 312 -4.57 -11.52 3.60
C ILE A 312 -5.02 -12.36 4.80
N GLY A 313 -5.72 -11.78 5.77
CA GLY A 313 -6.21 -12.50 6.96
C GLY A 313 -7.14 -13.67 6.62
N ALA A 314 -8.04 -13.48 5.66
CA ALA A 314 -8.93 -14.54 5.16
C ALA A 314 -8.21 -15.60 4.31
N TRP A 315 -7.11 -15.23 3.66
CA TRP A 315 -6.26 -16.08 2.81
C TRP A 315 -5.24 -16.95 3.58
N LEU A 316 -5.09 -16.77 4.90
CA LEU A 316 -4.10 -17.51 5.71
C LEU A 316 -4.41 -19.02 5.79
N PRO A 317 -3.50 -19.91 5.33
CA PRO A 317 -3.72 -21.35 5.29
C PRO A 317 -3.28 -22.04 6.60
N PHE A 318 -3.99 -21.84 7.71
CA PHE A 318 -3.62 -22.38 9.02
C PHE A 318 -3.42 -23.91 9.02
N GLU A 319 -4.25 -24.66 8.29
CA GLU A 319 -4.11 -26.12 8.12
C GLU A 319 -2.77 -26.54 7.50
N MET A 320 -2.19 -25.70 6.62
CA MET A 320 -0.91 -26.02 5.97
C MET A 320 0.32 -25.74 6.85
N TYR A 321 0.15 -25.17 8.06
CA TYR A 321 1.25 -24.93 8.99
C TYR A 321 1.65 -26.18 9.78
N ASN A 322 0.85 -27.25 9.74
CA ASN A 322 1.11 -28.52 10.40
C ASN A 322 0.82 -29.68 9.44
N VAL A 323 1.78 -29.99 8.57
CA VAL A 323 1.73 -31.15 7.66
C VAL A 323 2.64 -32.24 8.22
N PRO A 324 2.09 -33.28 8.89
CA PRO A 324 2.90 -34.30 9.54
C PRO A 324 3.69 -35.13 8.54
N GLU A 325 4.93 -35.48 8.89
CA GLU A 325 5.83 -36.30 8.07
C GLU A 325 5.22 -37.66 7.72
N SER A 326 4.33 -38.18 8.56
CA SER A 326 3.59 -39.44 8.38
C SER A 326 2.46 -39.37 7.34
N LEU A 327 2.09 -38.19 6.83
CA LEU A 327 0.99 -38.04 5.86
C LEU A 327 1.48 -37.98 4.40
N GLN A 328 2.81 -37.95 4.18
CA GLN A 328 3.42 -37.94 2.85
C GLN A 328 4.22 -39.23 2.62
N ASN A 329 3.88 -39.96 1.56
CA ASN A 329 4.68 -41.08 1.06
C ASN A 329 5.16 -40.74 -0.36
N PRO A 330 6.48 -40.60 -0.62
CA PRO A 330 7.58 -40.66 0.35
C PRO A 330 7.62 -39.46 1.33
N PRO A 331 8.19 -39.62 2.54
CA PRO A 331 8.31 -38.53 3.51
C PRO A 331 9.38 -37.53 3.04
N GLN A 332 8.96 -36.37 2.55
CA GLN A 332 9.87 -35.42 1.90
C GLN A 332 9.72 -33.96 2.33
N LEU A 333 8.61 -33.51 2.92
CA LEU A 333 8.47 -32.11 3.36
C LEU A 333 7.71 -31.96 4.69
N SER A 334 8.41 -32.18 5.81
CA SER A 334 7.83 -32.01 7.16
C SER A 334 7.73 -30.54 7.61
N ILE A 335 6.68 -29.86 7.14
CA ILE A 335 6.28 -28.54 7.64
C ILE A 335 5.64 -28.72 9.02
N SER A 336 6.38 -28.32 10.06
CA SER A 336 5.92 -28.40 11.46
C SER A 336 5.98 -27.01 12.12
N PRO A 337 4.99 -26.63 12.97
CA PRO A 337 4.87 -25.27 13.48
C PRO A 337 6.11 -24.76 14.22
N TRP A 338 6.82 -25.63 14.95
CA TRP A 338 8.04 -25.23 15.67
C TRP A 338 9.17 -24.81 14.73
N ARG A 339 9.31 -25.45 13.55
CA ARG A 339 10.32 -25.06 12.55
C ARG A 339 9.98 -23.71 11.93
N LEU A 340 8.70 -23.44 11.70
CA LEU A 340 8.22 -22.13 11.22
C LEU A 340 8.47 -21.01 12.25
N VAL A 341 8.24 -21.28 13.54
CA VAL A 341 8.57 -20.33 14.62
C VAL A 341 10.09 -20.09 14.72
N VAL A 342 10.91 -21.14 14.69
CA VAL A 342 12.37 -21.01 14.73
C VAL A 342 12.89 -20.27 13.50
N LEU A 343 12.37 -20.57 12.30
CA LEU A 343 12.67 -19.83 11.08
C LEU A 343 12.35 -18.34 11.23
N PHE A 344 11.14 -18.00 11.71
CA PHE A 344 10.74 -16.61 11.89
C PHE A 344 11.66 -15.86 12.87
N LEU A 345 12.03 -16.48 14.00
CA LEU A 345 12.95 -15.88 14.98
C LEU A 345 14.35 -15.67 14.38
N LEU A 346 14.86 -16.63 13.61
CA LEU A 346 16.14 -16.50 12.90
C LEU A 346 16.09 -15.39 11.84
N ILE A 347 15.02 -15.32 11.04
CA ILE A 347 14.83 -14.26 10.05
C ILE A 347 14.74 -12.88 10.72
N LEU A 348 14.01 -12.75 11.83
CA LEU A 348 13.87 -11.49 12.57
C LEU A 348 15.21 -10.98 13.11
N VAL A 349 16.08 -11.88 13.59
CA VAL A 349 17.39 -11.50 14.16
C VAL A 349 18.45 -11.32 13.08
N PHE A 350 18.52 -12.20 12.08
CA PHE A 350 19.70 -12.32 11.21
C PHE A 350 19.52 -11.81 9.77
N ARG A 351 18.29 -11.66 9.25
CA ARG A 351 18.07 -11.23 7.84
C ARG A 351 18.60 -9.81 7.57
N ARG A 352 18.47 -8.90 8.54
CA ARG A 352 18.74 -7.45 8.33
C ARG A 352 19.60 -6.78 9.40
N LEU A 353 19.50 -7.22 10.66
CA LEU A 353 20.23 -6.60 11.77
C LEU A 353 21.76 -6.71 11.61
N PRO A 354 22.36 -7.87 11.26
CA PRO A 354 23.82 -7.99 11.15
C PRO A 354 24.35 -7.27 9.92
N SER A 355 23.61 -7.33 8.79
CA SER A 355 23.99 -6.67 7.55
C SER A 355 23.95 -5.14 7.69
N LEU A 356 22.92 -4.53 8.29
CA LEU A 356 22.94 -3.08 8.54
C LEU A 356 23.99 -2.67 9.61
N ILE A 357 24.24 -3.46 10.65
CA ILE A 357 25.32 -3.16 11.62
C ILE A 357 26.72 -3.28 10.97
N LEU A 358 26.89 -4.09 9.93
CA LEU A 358 28.10 -4.14 9.12
C LEU A 358 28.20 -2.95 8.14
N LEU A 359 27.09 -2.59 7.49
CA LEU A 359 27.05 -1.66 6.35
C LEU A 359 26.81 -0.19 6.72
N TYR A 360 26.36 0.16 7.93
CA TYR A 360 25.92 1.53 8.25
C TYR A 360 26.96 2.63 7.97
N LYS A 361 28.27 2.33 8.08
CA LYS A 361 29.36 3.28 7.75
C LYS A 361 29.40 3.69 6.27
N TRP A 362 28.66 3.00 5.41
CA TRP A 362 28.48 3.32 3.99
C TRP A 362 27.09 3.88 3.68
N VAL A 363 26.26 4.15 4.69
CA VAL A 363 24.92 4.75 4.59
C VAL A 363 24.95 6.15 5.23
N PRO A 364 25.23 7.23 4.47
CA PRO A 364 25.35 8.59 5.00
C PRO A 364 24.16 9.14 5.81
N ASP A 365 22.97 8.55 5.68
CA ASP A 365 21.75 8.96 6.40
C ASP A 365 21.58 8.29 7.79
N ILE A 366 22.55 7.49 8.24
CA ILE A 366 22.54 6.80 9.55
C ILE A 366 23.77 7.26 10.36
N ASP A 367 23.55 8.16 11.34
CA ASP A 367 24.63 8.82 12.08
C ASP A 367 25.31 7.90 13.11
N GLY A 368 24.66 6.80 13.52
CA GLY A 368 25.25 5.91 14.53
C GLY A 368 24.61 4.53 14.69
N TRP A 369 25.32 3.67 15.44
CA TRP A 369 24.95 2.26 15.63
C TRP A 369 23.54 2.04 16.21
N ARG A 370 23.00 3.01 16.96
CA ARG A 370 21.63 2.95 17.50
C ARG A 370 20.57 3.12 16.42
N GLU A 371 20.84 3.95 15.44
CA GLU A 371 19.98 4.15 14.27
C GLU A 371 20.14 2.96 13.31
N ALA A 372 21.37 2.46 13.12
CA ALA A 372 21.60 1.22 12.39
C ALA A 372 20.84 0.01 13.00
N LEU A 373 20.81 -0.09 14.34
CA LEU A 373 20.03 -1.10 15.06
C LEU A 373 18.52 -0.89 14.91
N PHE A 374 18.05 0.35 14.97
CA PHE A 374 16.64 0.70 14.77
C PHE A 374 16.17 0.34 13.35
N THR A 375 16.88 0.81 12.32
CA THR A 375 16.62 0.48 10.91
C THR A 375 16.78 -1.03 10.65
N GLY A 376 17.76 -1.68 11.30
CA GLY A 376 17.93 -3.14 11.32
C GLY A 376 16.69 -3.91 11.80
N HIS A 377 16.00 -3.40 12.82
CA HIS A 377 14.76 -3.98 13.35
C HIS A 377 13.53 -3.63 12.51
N PHE A 378 13.46 -2.42 11.94
CA PHE A 378 12.30 -1.90 11.22
C PHE A 378 12.18 -2.41 9.77
N GLY A 379 12.17 -3.74 9.60
CA GLY A 379 12.03 -4.41 8.29
C GLY A 379 10.86 -5.40 8.25
N PRO A 380 9.60 -4.95 8.36
CA PRO A 380 8.45 -5.85 8.30
C PRO A 380 8.35 -6.58 6.95
N MET A 381 7.79 -7.78 6.96
CA MET A 381 7.29 -8.52 5.79
C MET A 381 5.75 -8.47 5.80
N GLY A 382 5.13 -8.42 4.62
CA GLY A 382 3.71 -8.10 4.45
C GLY A 382 3.19 -8.42 3.04
N VAL A 383 2.50 -7.47 2.43
CA VAL A 383 1.85 -7.57 1.11
C VAL A 383 2.86 -7.94 0.02
N GLY A 384 4.04 -7.30 0.00
CA GLY A 384 5.11 -7.55 -0.98
C GLY A 384 5.52 -9.02 -1.05
N ALA A 385 5.72 -9.66 0.11
CA ALA A 385 6.11 -11.06 0.21
C ALA A 385 5.06 -12.03 -0.37
N ILE A 386 3.76 -11.72 -0.20
CA ILE A 386 2.65 -12.54 -0.73
C ILE A 386 2.53 -12.37 -2.25
N PHE A 387 2.66 -11.14 -2.77
CA PHE A 387 2.71 -10.89 -4.21
C PHE A 387 3.83 -11.68 -4.88
N ILE A 388 5.06 -11.54 -4.37
CA ILE A 388 6.24 -12.22 -4.91
C ILE A 388 6.10 -13.74 -4.82
N SER A 389 5.51 -14.28 -3.75
CA SER A 389 5.27 -15.72 -3.66
C SER A 389 4.21 -16.21 -4.66
N THR A 390 3.13 -15.46 -4.85
CA THR A 390 2.08 -15.86 -5.82
C THR A 390 2.59 -15.75 -7.26
N LEU A 391 3.37 -14.69 -7.56
CA LEU A 391 4.09 -14.52 -8.83
C LEU A 391 5.11 -15.63 -9.07
N ALA A 392 5.73 -16.20 -8.03
CA ALA A 392 6.60 -17.36 -8.18
C ALA A 392 5.82 -18.62 -8.58
N LEU A 393 4.61 -18.83 -8.03
CA LEU A 393 3.77 -19.97 -8.39
C LEU A 393 3.27 -19.91 -9.83
N THR A 394 2.95 -18.72 -10.38
CA THR A 394 2.58 -18.57 -11.80
C THR A 394 3.75 -18.83 -12.78
N ARG A 395 4.95 -19.14 -12.26
CA ARG A 395 6.17 -19.48 -13.01
C ARG A 395 6.71 -20.87 -12.66
N LEU A 396 5.95 -21.67 -11.93
CA LEU A 396 6.25 -23.06 -11.56
C LEU A 396 5.10 -23.97 -12.00
N GLU A 397 5.39 -25.26 -12.18
CA GLU A 397 4.34 -26.26 -12.47
C GLU A 397 3.43 -26.47 -11.24
N GLU A 398 2.13 -26.72 -11.46
CA GLU A 398 1.21 -27.07 -10.37
C GLU A 398 1.67 -28.37 -9.69
N PRO A 399 1.85 -28.39 -8.35
CA PRO A 399 2.45 -29.54 -7.67
C PRO A 399 1.51 -30.73 -7.62
N HIS A 400 2.00 -31.92 -7.99
CA HIS A 400 1.28 -33.16 -7.76
C HIS A 400 1.16 -33.44 -6.26
N VAL A 401 0.13 -34.21 -5.87
CA VAL A 401 -0.02 -34.76 -4.53
C VAL A 401 0.17 -36.28 -4.61
N PRO A 402 1.27 -36.86 -4.09
CA PRO A 402 2.43 -36.22 -3.48
C PRO A 402 3.40 -35.59 -4.51
N PRO A 403 4.21 -34.59 -4.10
CA PRO A 403 5.13 -33.89 -5.00
C PRO A 403 6.30 -34.79 -5.42
N ARG A 404 6.50 -34.91 -6.73
CA ARG A 404 7.49 -35.80 -7.37
C ARG A 404 8.87 -35.18 -7.46
N ASN A 405 8.91 -33.91 -7.86
CA ASN A 405 10.13 -33.18 -8.23
C ASN A 405 10.47 -32.06 -7.23
N GLN A 406 11.73 -31.59 -7.28
CA GLN A 406 12.20 -30.50 -6.41
C GLN A 406 11.46 -29.17 -6.65
N GLN A 407 10.97 -28.95 -7.87
CA GLN A 407 10.13 -27.80 -8.25
C GLN A 407 8.74 -27.91 -7.61
N GLU A 408 8.10 -29.07 -7.66
CA GLU A 408 6.79 -29.31 -7.02
C GLU A 408 6.89 -29.16 -5.49
N ARG A 409 7.97 -29.65 -4.85
CA ARG A 409 8.22 -29.41 -3.43
C ARG A 409 8.38 -27.92 -3.11
N LEU A 410 9.07 -27.15 -3.98
CA LEU A 410 9.19 -25.71 -3.83
C LEU A 410 7.81 -25.06 -3.88
N ALA A 411 7.00 -25.33 -4.91
CA ALA A 411 5.65 -24.78 -5.05
C ALA A 411 4.76 -25.10 -3.83
N ALA A 412 4.72 -26.35 -3.38
CA ALA A 412 3.97 -26.78 -2.20
C ALA A 412 4.46 -26.13 -0.89
N SER A 413 5.76 -25.85 -0.77
CA SER A 413 6.34 -25.21 0.43
C SER A 413 6.14 -23.69 0.51
N LEU A 414 5.88 -23.04 -0.63
CA LEU A 414 6.05 -21.60 -0.79
C LEU A 414 5.01 -20.80 0.02
N HIS A 415 3.72 -21.00 -0.26
CA HIS A 415 2.63 -20.31 0.45
C HIS A 415 2.60 -20.61 1.97
N PRO A 416 2.76 -21.85 2.46
CA PRO A 416 2.78 -22.13 3.90
C PRO A 416 3.91 -21.40 4.63
N ILE A 417 5.14 -21.44 4.09
CA ILE A 417 6.29 -20.79 4.75
C ILE A 417 6.18 -19.26 4.70
N VAL A 418 5.85 -18.69 3.53
CA VAL A 418 5.78 -17.23 3.37
C VAL A 418 4.63 -16.64 4.19
N SER A 419 3.42 -17.23 4.11
CA SER A 419 2.26 -16.72 4.84
C SER A 419 2.43 -16.77 6.37
N PHE A 420 3.08 -17.80 6.91
CA PHE A 420 3.39 -17.88 8.34
C PHE A 420 4.36 -16.78 8.79
N VAL A 421 5.43 -16.55 8.01
CA VAL A 421 6.43 -15.51 8.30
C VAL A 421 5.82 -14.10 8.18
N VAL A 422 4.90 -13.89 7.23
CA VAL A 422 4.11 -12.65 7.11
C VAL A 422 3.16 -12.46 8.30
N LEU A 423 2.40 -13.49 8.70
CA LEU A 423 1.52 -13.43 9.87
C LEU A 423 2.30 -13.05 11.15
N CYS A 424 3.40 -13.75 11.42
CA CYS A 424 4.25 -13.44 12.57
C CYS A 424 4.89 -12.03 12.47
N SER A 425 5.21 -11.58 11.25
CA SER A 425 5.72 -10.23 11.00
C SER A 425 4.68 -9.14 11.31
N ILE A 426 3.44 -9.29 10.83
CA ILE A 426 2.33 -8.35 11.09
C ILE A 426 2.10 -8.22 12.60
N ILE A 427 2.03 -9.37 13.30
CA ILE A 427 1.85 -9.42 14.76
C ILE A 427 3.02 -8.74 15.48
N VAL A 428 4.27 -9.11 15.19
CA VAL A 428 5.42 -8.60 15.95
C VAL A 428 5.67 -7.12 15.66
N HIS A 429 5.87 -6.72 14.40
CA HIS A 429 6.24 -5.34 14.07
C HIS A 429 5.12 -4.35 14.41
N GLY A 430 3.85 -4.71 14.19
CA GLY A 430 2.72 -3.86 14.53
C GLY A 430 2.45 -3.77 16.04
N LEU A 431 2.82 -4.78 16.85
CA LEU A 431 2.72 -4.73 18.31
C LEU A 431 4.01 -4.26 19.01
N SER A 432 5.15 -4.12 18.31
CA SER A 432 6.42 -3.65 18.90
C SER A 432 6.27 -2.33 19.67
N ILE A 433 5.49 -1.38 19.16
CA ILE A 433 5.25 -0.09 19.83
C ILE A 433 4.40 -0.25 21.11
N PRO A 434 3.21 -0.91 21.07
CA PRO A 434 2.47 -1.30 22.27
C PRO A 434 3.33 -2.01 23.33
N PHE A 435 4.07 -3.06 22.95
CA PHE A 435 4.92 -3.83 23.87
C PHE A 435 6.03 -2.97 24.48
N PHE A 436 6.70 -2.12 23.70
CA PHE A 436 7.74 -1.22 24.20
C PHE A 436 7.20 -0.18 25.20
N LYS A 437 5.96 0.30 25.01
CA LYS A 437 5.28 1.17 25.98
C LYS A 437 4.97 0.43 27.27
N ILE A 438 4.35 -0.75 27.18
CA ILE A 438 4.00 -1.58 28.35
C ILE A 438 5.25 -1.95 29.14
N GLY A 439 6.30 -2.44 28.47
CA GLY A 439 7.58 -2.81 29.10
C GLY A 439 8.22 -1.65 29.86
N ARG A 440 8.19 -0.42 29.32
CA ARG A 440 8.66 0.79 30.03
C ARG A 440 7.81 1.12 31.25
N THR A 441 6.48 0.98 31.17
CA THR A 441 5.61 1.17 32.33
C THR A 441 5.91 0.14 33.42
N THR A 442 6.04 -1.15 33.07
CA THR A 442 6.36 -2.21 34.03
C THR A 442 7.72 -2.01 34.70
N VAL A 443 8.78 -1.71 33.92
CA VAL A 443 10.12 -1.42 34.48
C VAL A 443 10.09 -0.20 35.42
N THR A 444 9.28 0.80 35.12
CA THR A 444 9.11 1.98 35.99
C THR A 444 8.41 1.61 37.32
N LEU A 445 7.39 0.75 37.27
CA LEU A 445 6.69 0.26 38.47
C LEU A 445 7.59 -0.63 39.36
N THR A 446 8.36 -1.56 38.78
CA THR A 446 9.30 -2.41 39.54
C THR A 446 10.43 -1.58 40.17
N SER A 447 10.89 -0.54 39.47
CA SER A 447 11.84 0.45 40.01
C SER A 447 11.27 1.22 41.20
N SER A 448 10.00 1.62 41.14
CA SER A 448 9.30 2.29 42.27
C SER A 448 9.12 1.41 43.50
N PHE A 449 9.16 0.07 43.37
CA PHE A 449 9.01 -0.86 44.50
C PHE A 449 10.36 -1.20 45.20
N SER A 450 11.49 -0.67 44.69
CA SER A 450 12.83 -1.17 45.01
C SER A 450 13.78 -0.11 45.60
N ARG A 451 13.33 0.74 46.54
CA ARG A 451 14.23 1.54 47.40
C ARG A 451 13.54 2.26 48.59
N PRO A 452 13.81 1.84 49.84
CA PRO A 452 14.06 2.77 50.94
C PRO A 452 15.53 3.24 50.90
N THR A 453 15.74 4.55 51.10
CA THR A 453 16.96 5.22 51.57
C THR A 453 18.35 4.57 51.33
N ALA A 454 19.06 5.02 50.30
CA ALA A 454 20.54 5.13 50.29
C ALA A 454 21.01 6.14 49.22
N ASN A 455 21.98 6.99 49.55
CA ASN A 455 22.56 7.95 48.60
C ASN A 455 23.38 7.23 47.53
N SER A 456 23.27 7.67 46.27
CA SER A 456 24.13 7.23 45.17
C SER A 456 24.15 8.29 44.05
N ASP A 457 25.18 9.14 44.02
CA ASP A 457 25.33 10.25 43.07
C ASP A 457 25.66 9.77 41.64
N TRP A 458 24.63 9.44 40.86
CA TRP A 458 24.76 9.15 39.42
C TRP A 458 23.92 10.07 38.52
N LEU A 459 22.93 10.78 39.07
CA LEU A 459 22.01 11.62 38.30
C LEU A 459 22.54 13.04 37.97
N THR A 460 23.63 13.47 38.60
CA THR A 460 24.23 14.80 38.38
C THR A 460 25.11 14.87 37.13
N LEU A 461 25.57 13.74 36.59
CA LEU A 461 26.54 13.69 35.48
C LEU A 461 25.94 14.01 34.10
N ILE A 462 24.62 14.03 33.96
CA ILE A 462 23.91 14.15 32.66
C ILE A 462 23.68 15.63 32.24
N LYS A 463 24.09 16.62 33.05
CA LYS A 463 23.74 18.04 32.82
C LYS A 463 24.89 19.00 32.50
N ARG A 464 26.08 18.51 32.12
CA ARG A 464 27.18 19.33 31.55
C ARG A 464 27.88 18.60 30.39
N VAL A 465 28.51 19.40 29.52
CA VAL A 465 29.08 19.01 28.21
C VAL A 465 27.98 18.69 27.18
N LYS A 466 27.79 19.43 26.08
CA LYS A 466 28.57 20.57 25.54
C LYS A 466 27.62 21.63 24.96
N SER A 467 27.64 22.84 25.53
CA SER A 467 27.20 24.05 24.82
C SER A 467 28.31 25.09 24.90
N LYS A 468 28.85 25.37 23.72
CA LYS A 468 29.76 26.42 23.28
C LYS A 468 29.52 26.46 21.76
N ASP A 469 29.39 27.62 21.12
CA ASP A 469 30.16 28.83 21.40
C ASP A 469 29.37 30.13 21.65
N GLN A 470 30.06 31.05 22.33
CA GLN A 470 30.01 32.51 22.20
C GLN A 470 28.66 33.27 22.18
N ALA A 471 28.30 33.78 23.36
CA ALA A 471 28.01 35.21 23.55
C ALA A 471 28.51 35.61 24.95
N ALA A 472 29.24 36.72 25.08
CA ALA A 472 29.86 37.12 26.36
C ALA A 472 30.05 38.64 26.47
N ASP A 473 28.98 39.32 26.88
CA ASP A 473 28.96 40.56 27.67
C ASP A 473 27.49 40.70 28.18
N GLY A 474 27.17 41.23 29.35
CA GLY A 474 27.98 41.77 30.44
C GLY A 474 27.10 42.70 31.28
N THR A 475 27.01 42.47 32.60
CA THR A 475 26.32 43.29 33.63
C THR A 475 24.80 43.56 33.45
N ASP A 476 23.98 43.82 34.48
CA ASP A 476 24.08 43.50 35.92
C ASP A 476 22.69 43.45 36.62
N ILE A 477 22.59 42.59 37.65
CA ILE A 477 21.87 42.76 38.94
C ILE A 477 20.32 42.91 38.98
N GLU A 478 19.80 42.50 40.14
CA GLU A 478 18.45 42.52 40.74
C GLU A 478 17.63 43.81 40.53
N GLY A 479 16.29 43.87 40.70
CA GLY A 479 15.31 42.86 41.15
C GLY A 479 14.11 43.54 41.87
N GLY A 480 13.15 42.76 42.37
CA GLY A 480 12.13 43.23 43.33
C GLY A 480 10.79 43.75 42.78
N LEU A 481 9.73 43.59 43.57
CA LEU A 481 8.36 44.07 43.34
C LEU A 481 8.10 45.36 44.15
N ALA A 482 7.64 46.45 43.52
CA ALA A 482 7.00 47.58 44.21
C ALA A 482 6.20 48.51 43.27
N THR A 483 5.17 49.16 43.82
CA THR A 483 4.46 50.35 43.30
C THR A 483 4.19 51.29 44.50
N PRO A 484 3.63 52.53 44.39
CA PRO A 484 3.28 53.36 43.22
C PRO A 484 3.77 54.84 43.32
N ASN A 485 3.27 55.72 42.42
CA ASN A 485 3.14 57.20 42.53
C ASN A 485 4.38 58.14 42.60
N SER A 486 4.51 59.06 41.62
CA SER A 486 4.24 60.52 41.84
C SER A 486 4.45 61.46 40.63
N ILE A 487 3.35 62.09 40.19
CA ILE A 487 3.14 63.51 39.86
C ILE A 487 4.36 64.43 39.58
N ARG A 488 4.41 65.08 38.39
CA ARG A 488 4.63 66.54 38.27
C ARG A 488 4.19 67.16 36.93
N HIS A 489 3.97 68.49 36.96
CA HIS A 489 3.58 69.38 35.84
C HIS A 489 4.76 69.61 34.84
N ARG A 490 4.65 70.33 33.70
CA ARG A 490 3.84 71.53 33.39
C ARG A 490 3.85 71.93 31.89
N SER A 491 2.89 72.80 31.53
CA SER A 491 2.89 73.79 30.42
C SER A 491 2.39 73.38 29.03
N VAL A 492 1.71 74.33 28.37
CA VAL A 492 1.11 74.28 27.02
C VAL A 492 1.37 75.65 26.37
N PRO A 493 1.58 75.72 25.04
CA PRO A 493 0.63 76.45 24.17
C PRO A 493 0.44 75.75 22.80
N SER A 494 -0.62 75.86 22.01
CA SER A 494 -2.05 76.19 22.12
C SER A 494 -2.50 76.75 20.75
N THR A 495 -3.49 76.13 20.12
CA THR A 495 -4.38 76.69 19.06
C THR A 495 -3.78 77.01 17.66
N PRO A 496 -4.60 77.11 16.57
CA PRO A 496 -6.06 77.17 16.54
C PRO A 496 -6.81 76.07 15.73
N ARG A 497 -8.14 76.17 15.86
CA ARG A 497 -9.23 75.29 15.42
C ARG A 497 -9.84 75.80 14.10
N ARG A 498 -10.47 74.92 13.31
CA ARG A 498 -11.56 75.30 12.40
C ARG A 498 -12.65 74.24 12.41
N GLU A 499 -13.91 74.65 12.27
CA GLU A 499 -15.09 73.81 12.43
C GLU A 499 -15.97 73.82 11.18
N SER A 500 -16.72 72.73 10.99
CA SER A 500 -18.01 72.73 10.30
C SER A 500 -18.83 71.52 10.75
N ALA A 501 -20.14 71.68 10.91
CA ALA A 501 -21.10 70.60 11.22
C ALA A 501 -21.33 69.71 9.96
N LEU A 502 -22.20 68.69 9.91
CA LEU A 502 -23.50 68.46 10.57
C LEU A 502 -23.90 66.97 10.41
N GLY A 503 -24.74 66.42 11.30
CA GLY A 503 -25.40 65.12 11.07
C GLY A 503 -25.73 64.34 12.34
N GLN A 504 -26.99 63.94 12.52
CA GLN A 504 -27.48 63.13 13.64
C GLN A 504 -28.05 61.81 13.12
N SER A 505 -27.88 60.71 13.86
CA SER A 505 -29.02 59.86 14.28
C SER A 505 -28.62 58.76 15.28
N THR A 506 -29.61 58.41 16.10
CA THR A 506 -29.79 57.24 16.99
C THR A 506 -29.26 55.90 16.46
N GLN A 507 -28.97 54.88 17.29
CA GLN A 507 -29.57 54.54 18.60
C GLN A 507 -28.59 53.77 19.52
N SER A 508 -29.04 53.26 20.68
CA SER A 508 -28.20 52.59 21.70
C SER A 508 -28.88 51.32 22.29
N PRO A 509 -28.12 50.40 22.93
CA PRO A 509 -28.49 48.98 23.10
C PRO A 509 -29.10 48.64 24.48
N LEU A 510 -29.42 47.35 24.70
CA LEU A 510 -29.62 46.56 25.96
C LEU A 510 -30.38 45.25 25.56
N ARG A 511 -30.36 44.08 26.23
CA ARG A 511 -29.51 43.41 27.24
C ARG A 511 -29.95 41.92 27.33
N GLU A 512 -29.08 40.98 27.71
CA GLU A 512 -29.51 39.62 28.13
C GLU A 512 -30.21 39.62 29.52
N PRO A 513 -30.99 38.58 29.86
CA PRO A 513 -30.41 37.45 30.61
C PRO A 513 -31.00 36.04 30.30
N ALA A 514 -30.44 35.01 30.94
CA ALA A 514 -30.91 33.60 30.96
C ALA A 514 -31.03 33.11 32.44
N PRO A 515 -31.11 31.80 32.78
CA PRO A 515 -31.97 30.70 32.30
C PRO A 515 -32.83 30.06 33.44
N GLY A 516 -33.66 29.03 33.17
CA GLY A 516 -34.41 28.31 34.23
C GLY A 516 -35.03 26.94 33.86
N GLN A 517 -35.12 26.07 34.88
CA GLN A 517 -35.62 24.68 34.98
C GLN A 517 -37.12 24.50 34.60
N GLY A 518 -37.73 23.30 34.42
CA GLY A 518 -37.32 21.88 34.57
C GLY A 518 -38.56 20.92 34.47
N LEU A 519 -38.42 19.63 34.87
CA LEU A 519 -39.45 18.52 34.82
C LEU A 519 -39.73 17.95 33.40
N ALA A 520 -39.93 16.65 33.10
CA ALA A 520 -40.62 15.49 33.73
C ALA A 520 -42.17 15.50 33.49
N GLU A 521 -42.89 14.41 33.15
CA GLU A 521 -42.60 12.96 33.08
C GLU A 521 -43.65 12.21 32.16
N CYS A 522 -43.44 10.92 31.84
CA CYS A 522 -44.43 9.95 31.28
C CYS A 522 -45.06 10.21 29.88
N ALA A 523 -45.82 9.29 29.23
CA ALA A 523 -45.66 7.83 29.03
C ALA A 523 -46.65 7.29 27.95
N SER A 524 -46.33 6.13 27.35
CA SER A 524 -47.24 5.13 26.70
C SER A 524 -47.86 5.37 25.30
N SER A 525 -47.62 4.38 24.44
CA SER A 525 -48.54 3.75 23.45
C SER A 525 -49.33 4.58 22.41
N ALA A 526 -49.00 4.36 21.13
CA ALA A 526 -50.00 4.23 20.05
C ALA A 526 -49.49 3.24 18.98
N THR A 527 -50.33 2.28 18.57
CA THR A 527 -50.08 1.32 17.49
C THR A 527 -50.95 1.63 16.27
N SER A 528 -50.42 1.55 15.06
CA SER A 528 -51.25 1.32 13.86
C SER A 528 -50.44 0.68 12.73
N ASN A 529 -50.96 -0.42 12.21
CA ASN A 529 -50.53 -0.98 10.93
C ASN A 529 -51.02 -0.09 9.77
N VAL A 530 -50.34 -0.14 8.62
CA VAL A 530 -50.92 0.26 7.34
C VAL A 530 -50.70 -0.90 6.37
N GLU A 531 -51.77 -1.60 6.05
CA GLU A 531 -51.83 -2.63 5.01
C GLU A 531 -52.66 -2.14 3.82
N VAL A 532 -52.52 -2.81 2.67
CA VAL A 532 -52.83 -2.26 1.35
C VAL A 532 -54.29 -2.45 0.93
N SER A 533 -54.87 -1.45 0.27
CA SER A 533 -55.95 -1.62 -0.73
C SER A 533 -56.11 -0.38 -1.61
N LEU A 534 -56.68 -0.42 -2.83
CA LEU A 534 -56.66 -1.41 -3.94
C LEU A 534 -57.51 -0.81 -5.08
N SER A 535 -57.09 -0.85 -6.36
CA SER A 535 -57.95 -1.09 -7.55
C SER A 535 -57.32 -0.70 -8.90
N THR A 536 -56.84 -1.72 -9.62
CA THR A 536 -57.09 -1.99 -11.06
C THR A 536 -57.71 -0.92 -11.98
N LEU A 537 -57.13 -0.76 -13.19
CA LEU A 537 -57.78 -1.18 -14.46
C LEU A 537 -56.81 -1.10 -15.67
N ASP A 538 -56.85 -2.11 -16.54
CA ASP A 538 -56.25 -2.13 -17.89
C ASP A 538 -57.25 -1.64 -18.96
N LYS A 539 -56.77 -1.08 -20.09
CA LYS A 539 -57.12 -1.57 -21.46
C LYS A 539 -56.60 -0.78 -22.68
N ASP A 540 -56.34 -1.57 -23.75
CA ASP A 540 -56.60 -1.35 -25.19
C ASP A 540 -56.10 -0.08 -25.95
N LYS A 541 -54.91 -0.24 -26.58
CA LYS A 541 -54.61 -0.21 -28.05
C LYS A 541 -55.17 0.83 -29.07
N SER A 542 -54.34 0.95 -30.12
CA SER A 542 -54.57 1.29 -31.57
C SER A 542 -54.68 2.74 -32.06
N ASP A 543 -53.64 3.11 -32.84
CA ASP A 543 -53.60 3.75 -34.19
C ASP A 543 -54.62 4.83 -34.62
N ASP A 544 -54.09 5.93 -35.19
CA ASP A 544 -54.68 6.51 -36.41
C ASP A 544 -53.65 7.25 -37.32
N THR A 545 -54.11 7.60 -38.51
CA THR A 545 -53.54 7.74 -39.86
C THR A 545 -52.48 8.82 -40.25
N PHE A 546 -51.73 8.42 -41.31
CA PHE A 546 -51.09 9.14 -42.46
C PHE A 546 -51.72 10.49 -42.95
N PRO A 547 -51.07 11.33 -43.83
CA PRO A 547 -50.29 10.94 -45.02
C PRO A 547 -49.05 11.79 -45.43
N ASN A 548 -48.55 11.55 -46.66
CA ASN A 548 -47.28 11.98 -47.27
C ASN A 548 -47.50 12.58 -48.68
N ALA A 549 -46.79 13.65 -49.10
CA ALA A 549 -46.68 14.07 -50.50
C ALA A 549 -45.54 15.08 -50.81
N ASN A 550 -44.99 14.94 -52.03
CA ASN A 550 -43.89 15.64 -52.71
C ASN A 550 -44.08 17.17 -52.99
N GLY A 551 -42.99 17.85 -53.38
CA GLY A 551 -43.02 19.16 -54.08
C GLY A 551 -41.63 19.76 -54.39
N ASP A 552 -41.35 20.10 -55.66
CA ASP A 552 -40.04 20.54 -56.19
C ASP A 552 -39.69 22.04 -55.95
N ASP A 553 -38.39 22.43 -55.99
CA ASP A 553 -37.76 23.16 -57.13
C ASP A 553 -36.34 23.77 -56.83
N ASN A 554 -35.28 23.11 -57.32
CA ASN A 554 -34.28 23.60 -58.33
C ASN A 554 -33.35 24.85 -58.15
N VAL A 555 -32.32 24.89 -59.01
CA VAL A 555 -31.36 25.98 -59.42
C VAL A 555 -30.13 26.27 -58.54
N GLY A 556 -28.90 26.24 -59.12
CA GLY A 556 -27.68 26.61 -58.37
C GLY A 556 -26.32 26.94 -59.05
N ASN A 557 -25.82 26.21 -60.08
CA ASN A 557 -24.46 26.39 -60.69
C ASN A 557 -23.24 26.08 -59.74
N LYS A 558 -21.95 25.90 -60.16
CA LYS A 558 -21.25 25.94 -61.47
C LYS A 558 -19.93 25.11 -61.48
N LYS A 559 -19.72 24.27 -62.50
CA LYS A 559 -18.43 23.94 -63.24
C LYS A 559 -17.14 23.46 -62.50
N GLN A 560 -16.11 22.87 -63.15
CA GLN A 560 -15.94 21.90 -64.27
C GLN A 560 -14.42 21.59 -64.51
N LYS A 561 -14.10 20.51 -65.27
CA LYS A 561 -12.75 20.02 -65.74
C LYS A 561 -11.91 19.24 -64.70
N GLY A 562 -11.21 18.13 -65.00
CA GLY A 562 -11.43 17.11 -66.05
C GLY A 562 -10.45 17.03 -67.25
N HIS A 563 -9.46 16.11 -67.19
CA HIS A 563 -8.81 15.28 -68.25
C HIS A 563 -7.83 14.28 -67.56
N VAL A 564 -7.56 13.01 -67.94
CA VAL A 564 -7.39 12.27 -69.23
C VAL A 564 -5.96 12.46 -69.81
N ASN A 565 -5.12 11.45 -70.12
CA ASN A 565 -5.19 9.96 -70.06
C ASN A 565 -3.77 9.30 -70.12
N ASN A 566 -3.66 8.00 -69.76
CA ASN A 566 -2.64 6.99 -70.18
C ASN A 566 -1.14 7.28 -69.85
N GLU A 567 -0.16 6.35 -69.76
CA GLU A 567 0.01 4.86 -69.86
C GLU A 567 1.39 4.49 -69.18
N THR A 568 1.99 3.27 -69.09
CA THR A 568 1.75 1.88 -69.59
C THR A 568 2.30 0.81 -68.59
N LYS A 569 1.91 -0.46 -68.77
CA LYS A 569 2.57 -1.77 -68.47
C LYS A 569 3.84 -1.88 -67.58
N HIS A 570 3.84 -2.86 -66.67
CA HIS A 570 4.41 -4.20 -66.96
C HIS A 570 3.85 -5.32 -66.05
N ASP A 571 3.83 -6.56 -66.55
CA ASP A 571 3.12 -7.72 -65.99
C ASP A 571 3.99 -8.73 -65.20
N SER A 572 3.39 -9.44 -64.23
CA SER A 572 3.64 -10.82 -63.71
C SER A 572 2.76 -11.01 -62.45
N GLU A 573 1.79 -11.94 -62.35
CA GLU A 573 1.91 -13.41 -62.20
C GLU A 573 2.88 -13.82 -61.07
N GLU A 574 2.55 -14.70 -60.10
CA GLU A 574 1.30 -15.40 -59.73
C GLU A 574 1.41 -15.80 -58.21
N LYS A 575 0.49 -16.44 -57.45
CA LYS A 575 -0.78 -17.18 -57.65
C LYS A 575 -1.65 -17.08 -56.37
N VAL A 576 -2.88 -17.60 -56.36
CA VAL A 576 -3.75 -17.73 -55.16
C VAL A 576 -4.07 -19.20 -54.84
N GLY A 577 -4.20 -19.54 -53.54
CA GLY A 577 -4.67 -20.85 -53.08
C GLY A 577 -5.56 -20.74 -51.83
N HIS A 578 -6.88 -20.90 -52.00
CA HIS A 578 -7.83 -21.01 -50.89
C HIS A 578 -7.72 -22.36 -50.17
N LYS A 579 -8.08 -22.37 -48.89
CA LYS A 579 -8.78 -23.51 -48.27
C LYS A 579 -9.71 -23.05 -47.15
N GLU A 580 -10.81 -23.77 -47.00
CA GLU A 580 -11.94 -23.41 -46.14
C GLU A 580 -11.92 -24.19 -44.82
N GLU A 581 -12.49 -23.61 -43.75
CA GLU A 581 -12.95 -24.36 -42.58
C GLU A 581 -14.31 -25.00 -42.86
N PRO A 582 -14.63 -26.13 -42.20
CA PRO A 582 -15.98 -26.26 -41.66
C PRO A 582 -16.02 -26.71 -40.19
N THR A 583 -17.17 -26.47 -39.55
CA THR A 583 -17.38 -26.59 -38.11
C THR A 583 -17.98 -27.93 -37.67
N SER A 584 -17.95 -28.17 -36.34
CA SER A 584 -18.95 -28.95 -35.58
C SER A 584 -19.10 -30.46 -35.83
N SER A 585 -18.91 -31.27 -34.77
CA SER A 585 -20.05 -31.96 -34.13
C SER A 585 -19.69 -32.58 -32.77
N SER A 586 -20.70 -32.79 -31.94
CA SER A 586 -20.61 -33.45 -30.63
C SER A 586 -20.80 -34.96 -30.73
N LYS A 587 -20.21 -35.74 -29.81
CA LYS A 587 -20.60 -37.15 -29.58
C LYS A 587 -20.30 -37.63 -28.15
N THR A 588 -21.36 -38.05 -27.47
CA THR A 588 -21.34 -38.75 -26.17
C THR A 588 -21.37 -40.26 -26.39
N VAL A 589 -20.53 -41.03 -25.68
CA VAL A 589 -20.66 -42.51 -25.52
C VAL A 589 -20.32 -42.88 -24.07
N GLN A 590 -20.83 -44.01 -23.59
CA GLN A 590 -20.86 -44.44 -22.19
C GLN A 590 -20.01 -45.69 -21.88
N PHE A 591 -19.54 -45.76 -20.62
CA PHE A 591 -19.37 -46.93 -19.73
C PHE A 591 -18.62 -48.22 -20.16
N ARG A 592 -17.90 -48.75 -19.15
CA ARG A 592 -17.33 -50.11 -19.00
C ARG A 592 -16.11 -50.45 -19.88
N GLU A 593 -15.24 -51.35 -19.42
CA GLU A 593 -15.27 -52.15 -18.16
C GLU A 593 -14.48 -51.53 -17.00
#